data_AF-A0A3D9D2A5-F1
#
_entry.id   AF-A0A3D9D2A5-F1
#
_cell.length_a   1.000
_cell.length_b   1.000
_cell.length_c   1.000
_cell.angle_alpha   90.00
_cell.angle_beta   90.00
_cell.angle_gamma   90.00
#
_symmetry.space_group_name_H-M   'P 1'
#
loop_
_entity.id
_entity.type
_entity.pdbx_description
1 polymer ?
#
loop_
_entity_poly.entity_id
_entity_poly.type
_entity_poly.pdbx_seq_one_letter_code
_entity_poly.pdbx_strand_id
1 'polypeptide(L)'
;MKKISIFLSVIFLVLIKAQTVSDYKYILIPQEFNDFKDNKDYGLGIIMEKSLKGKKYVVLSETKTSWPAEALTNPCKVLATDVLNDKSMFRNKIILNFKDCNNQVVFTEKGSSTIKEFEPGFQDALKQGLAKVPISNPSATIEKIAESKPVEEIKKVDDVKVAQSPAAQKYKNGSLSLQRIQIDNSQFILVDGNSSVPFATFRATTKQDVFRVKLASGVSTIGYYENGNIVIEIPKNNDEFSKEVFSVN
;
A
#
# COMPACT_ATOMS: atom_id res chain seq x y z
N MET A 1 2.64 -56.37 13.52
CA MET A 1 2.32 -54.92 13.63
C MET A 1 3.57 -54.06 13.43
N LYS A 2 4.15 -54.02 12.22
CA LYS A 2 5.31 -53.16 11.88
C LYS A 2 5.26 -52.57 10.46
N LYS A 3 4.24 -52.93 9.65
CA LYS A 3 4.13 -52.53 8.23
C LYS A 3 3.13 -51.40 7.99
N ILE A 4 2.33 -51.02 8.99
CA ILE A 4 1.34 -49.93 8.88
C ILE A 4 1.97 -48.56 9.18
N SER A 5 3.12 -48.52 9.85
CA SER A 5 3.81 -47.27 10.19
C SER A 5 4.49 -46.59 8.99
N ILE A 6 4.68 -47.30 7.87
CA ILE A 6 5.39 -46.77 6.69
C ILE A 6 4.42 -46.13 5.69
N PHE A 7 3.12 -46.46 5.74
CA PHE A 7 2.13 -45.92 4.80
C PHE A 7 1.56 -44.55 5.19
N LEU A 8 1.82 -44.09 6.42
CA LEU A 8 1.32 -42.80 6.94
C LEU A 8 2.27 -41.61 6.70
N SER A 9 3.40 -41.83 5.99
CA SER A 9 4.41 -40.79 5.77
C SER A 9 4.27 -40.05 4.42
N VAL A 10 3.34 -40.42 3.55
CA VAL A 10 3.30 -39.93 2.14
C VAL A 10 2.28 -38.81 1.89
N ILE A 11 1.46 -38.42 2.88
CA ILE A 11 0.28 -37.56 2.62
C ILE A 11 0.46 -36.08 3.02
N PHE A 12 1.60 -35.67 3.59
CA PHE A 12 1.86 -34.26 3.93
C PHE A 12 2.66 -33.50 2.85
N LEU A 13 2.28 -33.66 1.58
CA LEU A 13 2.61 -32.65 0.55
C LEU A 13 1.63 -31.48 0.71
N VAL A 14 1.81 -30.69 1.78
CA VAL A 14 1.19 -29.37 1.83
C VAL A 14 1.82 -28.58 0.70
N LEU A 15 1.05 -28.38 -0.37
CA LEU A 15 1.38 -27.48 -1.46
C LEU A 15 1.49 -26.07 -0.87
N ILE A 16 2.67 -25.70 -0.42
CA ILE A 16 3.01 -24.30 -0.16
C ILE A 16 2.95 -23.63 -1.54
N LYS A 17 1.82 -22.98 -1.83
CA LYS A 17 1.70 -22.10 -2.98
C LYS A 17 2.62 -20.93 -2.69
N ALA A 18 3.83 -20.97 -3.24
CA ALA A 18 4.72 -19.82 -3.25
C ALA A 18 3.97 -18.66 -3.92
N GLN A 19 3.81 -17.54 -3.21
CA GLN A 19 3.22 -16.34 -3.77
C GLN A 19 4.12 -15.87 -4.91
N THR A 20 3.57 -15.83 -6.11
CA THR A 20 4.29 -15.34 -7.29
C THR A 20 3.92 -13.90 -7.55
N VAL A 21 4.82 -13.09 -8.10
CA VAL A 21 4.52 -11.68 -8.42
C VAL A 21 3.34 -11.54 -9.37
N SER A 22 3.14 -12.53 -10.26
CA SER A 22 1.99 -12.58 -11.17
C SER A 22 0.64 -12.64 -10.46
N ASP A 23 0.58 -13.12 -9.21
CA ASP A 23 -0.67 -13.20 -8.45
C ASP A 23 -1.17 -11.82 -8.00
N TYR A 24 -0.32 -10.79 -8.11
CA TYR A 24 -0.62 -9.43 -7.69
C TYR A 24 -1.11 -8.56 -8.85
N LYS A 25 -2.11 -7.73 -8.55
CA LYS A 25 -2.71 -6.77 -9.47
C LYS A 25 -2.07 -5.38 -9.36
N TYR A 26 -1.66 -5.01 -8.15
CA TYR A 26 -1.21 -3.67 -7.82
C TYR A 26 0.28 -3.65 -7.47
N ILE A 27 0.99 -2.67 -8.00
CA ILE A 27 2.40 -2.46 -7.70
C ILE A 27 2.63 -1.00 -7.33
N LEU A 28 3.18 -0.76 -6.16
CA LEU A 28 3.66 0.54 -5.71
C LEU A 28 5.08 0.77 -6.23
N ILE A 29 5.29 1.88 -6.93
CA ILE A 29 6.61 2.37 -7.32
C ILE A 29 7.00 3.53 -6.39
N PRO A 30 8.17 3.48 -5.74
CA PRO A 30 8.64 4.59 -4.92
C PRO A 30 8.95 5.81 -5.79
N GLN A 31 8.87 7.00 -5.19
CA GLN A 31 9.16 8.24 -5.91
C GLN A 31 10.63 8.34 -6.29
N GLU A 32 11.51 7.81 -5.44
CA GLU A 32 12.97 7.86 -5.61
C GLU A 32 13.62 6.54 -5.18
N PHE A 33 14.77 6.21 -5.79
CA PHE A 33 15.57 5.04 -5.45
C PHE A 33 16.87 5.48 -4.74
N ASN A 34 16.98 5.18 -3.44
CA ASN A 34 18.02 5.75 -2.57
C ASN A 34 19.41 5.10 -2.68
N ASP A 35 19.55 3.97 -3.40
CA ASP A 35 20.82 3.24 -3.48
C ASP A 35 21.73 3.74 -4.64
N PHE A 36 21.26 4.73 -5.39
CA PHE A 36 21.97 5.33 -6.50
C PHE A 36 22.81 6.53 -6.06
N LYS A 37 23.97 6.69 -6.70
CA LYS A 37 24.93 7.74 -6.35
C LYS A 37 24.29 9.12 -6.50
N ASP A 38 24.53 9.99 -5.51
CA ASP A 38 24.03 11.36 -5.46
C ASP A 38 22.48 11.47 -5.51
N ASN A 39 21.76 10.39 -5.11
CA ASN A 39 20.30 10.28 -5.19
C ASN A 39 19.75 10.60 -6.60
N LYS A 40 20.51 10.27 -7.64
CA LYS A 40 20.05 10.45 -9.02
C LYS A 40 19.01 9.37 -9.37
N ASP A 41 17.85 9.81 -9.83
CA ASP A 41 16.76 8.92 -10.27
C ASP A 41 17.08 8.18 -11.59
N TYR A 42 17.96 8.72 -12.44
CA TYR A 42 18.30 8.18 -13.77
C TYR A 42 17.07 7.87 -14.67
N GLY A 43 15.89 8.44 -14.38
CA GLY A 43 14.64 8.18 -15.08
C GLY A 43 14.10 6.76 -14.89
N LEU A 44 14.53 6.05 -13.84
CA LEU A 44 14.19 4.65 -13.62
C LEU A 44 12.70 4.46 -13.30
N GLY A 45 12.09 5.40 -12.56
CA GLY A 45 10.67 5.34 -12.22
C GLY A 45 9.76 5.33 -13.45
N ILE A 46 10.03 6.18 -14.43
CA ILE A 46 9.25 6.27 -15.69
C ILE A 46 9.35 4.96 -16.49
N ILE A 47 10.54 4.38 -16.58
CA ILE A 47 10.76 3.11 -17.30
C ILE A 47 10.05 1.96 -16.60
N MET A 48 10.15 1.91 -15.27
CA MET A 48 9.47 0.94 -14.42
C MET A 48 7.97 0.99 -14.64
N GLU A 49 7.38 2.18 -14.51
CA GLU A 49 5.95 2.40 -14.65
C GLU A 49 5.45 1.94 -16.02
N LYS A 50 6.13 2.37 -17.09
CA LYS A 50 5.76 1.98 -18.46
C LYS A 50 5.83 0.48 -18.68
N SER A 51 6.89 -0.17 -18.17
CA SER A 51 7.09 -1.62 -18.35
C SER A 51 6.06 -2.45 -17.59
N LEU A 52 5.78 -2.08 -16.33
CA LEU A 52 4.81 -2.78 -15.48
C LEU A 52 3.38 -2.60 -16.00
N LYS A 53 3.01 -1.39 -16.46
CA LYS A 53 1.74 -1.17 -17.17
C LYS A 53 1.62 -2.03 -18.43
N GLY A 54 2.71 -2.15 -19.21
CA GLY A 54 2.78 -3.06 -20.37
C GLY A 54 2.59 -4.54 -20.01
N LYS A 55 2.91 -4.93 -18.77
CA LYS A 55 2.71 -6.27 -18.20
C LYS A 55 1.37 -6.42 -17.44
N LYS A 56 0.43 -5.50 -17.67
CA LYS A 56 -0.94 -5.50 -17.09
C LYS A 56 -1.03 -5.27 -15.58
N TYR A 57 0.05 -4.78 -14.94
CA TYR A 57 -0.04 -4.33 -13.56
C TYR A 57 -0.65 -2.93 -13.47
N VAL A 58 -1.40 -2.69 -12.39
CA VAL A 58 -1.85 -1.34 -12.03
C VAL A 58 -0.79 -0.71 -11.13
N VAL A 59 -0.10 0.29 -11.67
CA VAL A 59 0.94 1.03 -10.94
C VAL A 59 0.27 2.07 -10.04
N LEU A 60 0.63 2.03 -8.76
CA LEU A 60 0.20 2.95 -7.72
C LEU A 60 1.37 3.87 -7.34
N SER A 61 1.08 5.14 -7.04
CA SER A 61 2.08 6.05 -6.49
C SER A 61 2.15 5.94 -4.98
N GLU A 62 3.18 6.49 -4.34
CA GLU A 62 3.26 6.56 -2.86
C GLU A 62 2.07 7.29 -2.23
N THR A 63 1.41 8.16 -3.01
CA THR A 63 0.22 8.88 -2.56
C THR A 63 -0.99 7.93 -2.54
N LYS A 64 -1.22 7.32 -1.37
CA LYS A 64 -2.35 6.42 -1.10
C LYS A 64 -3.73 7.01 -1.44
N THR A 65 -3.88 8.33 -1.53
CA THR A 65 -5.15 8.95 -1.95
C THR A 65 -5.56 8.60 -3.37
N SER A 66 -4.62 8.19 -4.21
CA SER A 66 -4.87 7.75 -5.59
C SER A 66 -5.13 6.24 -5.70
N TRP A 67 -5.05 5.50 -4.59
CA TRP A 67 -5.20 4.06 -4.61
C TRP A 67 -6.67 3.68 -4.73
N PRO A 68 -6.98 2.62 -5.50
CA PRO A 68 -8.33 2.08 -5.53
C PRO A 68 -8.73 1.51 -4.16
N ALA A 69 -10.04 1.54 -3.86
CA ALA A 69 -10.58 1.04 -2.58
C ALA A 69 -10.14 -0.39 -2.24
N GLU A 70 -10.01 -1.25 -3.25
CA GLU A 70 -9.51 -2.63 -3.07
C GLU A 70 -8.08 -2.68 -2.50
N ALA A 71 -7.19 -1.80 -2.96
CA ALA A 71 -5.81 -1.71 -2.48
C ALA A 71 -5.71 -1.01 -1.11
N LEU A 72 -6.63 -0.09 -0.81
CA LEU A 72 -6.72 0.57 0.50
C LEU A 72 -7.24 -0.35 1.60
N THR A 73 -8.27 -1.15 1.29
CA THR A 73 -8.88 -2.09 2.22
C THR A 73 -7.99 -3.31 2.48
N ASN A 74 -7.20 -3.73 1.50
CA ASN A 74 -6.23 -4.81 1.66
C ASN A 74 -4.85 -4.42 1.08
N PRO A 75 -3.98 -3.79 1.88
CA PRO A 75 -2.62 -3.42 1.48
C PRO A 75 -1.76 -4.61 1.04
N CYS A 76 -2.08 -5.84 1.48
CA CYS A 76 -1.38 -7.05 1.05
C CYS A 76 -1.69 -7.49 -0.37
N LYS A 77 -2.62 -6.82 -1.07
CA LYS A 77 -2.80 -6.95 -2.52
C LYS A 77 -1.84 -6.08 -3.33
N VAL A 78 -1.01 -5.28 -2.67
CA VAL A 78 -0.04 -4.37 -3.30
C VAL A 78 1.38 -4.89 -3.06
N LEU A 79 2.18 -4.95 -4.12
CA LEU A 79 3.63 -5.17 -4.00
C LEU A 79 4.37 -3.84 -4.02
N ALA A 80 5.28 -3.63 -3.08
CA ALA A 80 6.21 -2.52 -3.13
C ALA A 80 7.43 -2.91 -3.98
N THR A 81 7.78 -2.07 -4.95
CA THR A 81 9.01 -2.25 -5.73
C THR A 81 10.17 -1.51 -5.12
N ASP A 82 11.36 -2.05 -5.34
CA ASP A 82 12.62 -1.44 -4.91
C ASP A 82 13.70 -1.78 -5.95
N VAL A 83 14.60 -0.83 -6.19
CA VAL A 83 15.72 -1.00 -7.13
C VAL A 83 16.99 -0.62 -6.40
N LEU A 84 17.88 -1.59 -6.29
CA LEU A 84 19.19 -1.44 -5.66
C LEU A 84 20.29 -1.44 -6.72
N ASN A 85 21.37 -0.72 -6.45
CA ASN A 85 22.55 -0.65 -7.28
C ASN A 85 23.53 -1.77 -6.89
N ASP A 86 23.63 -2.80 -7.74
CA ASP A 86 24.56 -3.92 -7.53
C ASP A 86 25.96 -3.52 -8.01
N LYS A 87 26.75 -2.94 -7.09
CA LYS A 87 28.06 -2.36 -7.38
C LYS A 87 28.94 -3.30 -8.23
N SER A 88 29.46 -2.78 -9.34
CA SER A 88 30.29 -3.54 -10.27
C SER A 88 31.26 -2.60 -11.00
N MET A 89 32.54 -3.00 -11.13
CA MET A 89 33.59 -2.15 -11.68
C MET A 89 33.48 -1.87 -13.19
N PHE A 90 32.88 -2.79 -13.96
CA PHE A 90 32.91 -2.74 -15.42
C PHE A 90 31.54 -2.65 -16.08
N ARG A 91 30.48 -2.72 -15.28
CA ARG A 91 29.09 -2.83 -15.75
C ARG A 91 28.15 -2.17 -14.76
N ASN A 92 27.11 -1.52 -15.28
CA ASN A 92 25.98 -1.05 -14.49
C ASN A 92 25.08 -2.25 -14.19
N LYS A 93 24.84 -2.55 -12.91
CA LYS A 93 23.95 -3.63 -12.50
C LYS A 93 22.93 -3.13 -11.50
N ILE A 94 21.76 -3.74 -11.53
CA ILE A 94 20.67 -3.46 -10.60
C ILE A 94 20.11 -4.76 -10.04
N ILE A 95 19.57 -4.68 -8.82
CA ILE A 95 18.72 -5.69 -8.22
C ILE A 95 17.33 -5.11 -8.10
N LEU A 96 16.37 -5.72 -8.80
CA LEU A 96 14.96 -5.40 -8.74
C LEU A 96 14.29 -6.31 -7.70
N ASN A 97 13.66 -5.72 -6.70
CA ASN A 97 12.94 -6.44 -5.65
C ASN A 97 11.46 -6.07 -5.66
N PHE A 98 10.62 -7.06 -5.37
CA PHE A 98 9.20 -6.87 -5.06
C PHE A 98 8.96 -7.38 -3.64
N LYS A 99 8.38 -6.54 -2.80
CA LYS A 99 8.12 -6.79 -1.39
C LYS A 99 6.61 -6.87 -1.13
N ASP A 100 6.21 -7.80 -0.28
CA ASP A 100 4.83 -7.89 0.20
C ASP A 100 4.53 -6.83 1.28
N CYS A 101 3.30 -6.83 1.81
CA CYS A 101 2.89 -5.93 2.90
C CYS A 101 3.64 -6.15 4.22
N ASN A 102 4.34 -7.28 4.38
CA ASN A 102 5.18 -7.59 5.53
C ASN A 102 6.65 -7.19 5.28
N ASN A 103 6.93 -6.45 4.21
CA ASN A 103 8.25 -6.09 3.72
C ASN A 103 9.14 -7.29 3.36
N GLN A 104 8.57 -8.47 3.14
CA GLN A 104 9.30 -9.65 2.70
C GLN A 104 9.47 -9.63 1.19
N VAL A 105 10.68 -9.90 0.72
CA VAL A 105 10.96 -9.97 -0.72
C VAL A 105 10.36 -11.25 -1.28
N VAL A 106 9.32 -11.11 -2.10
CA VAL A 106 8.64 -12.24 -2.76
C VAL A 106 9.24 -12.55 -4.13
N PHE A 107 10.00 -11.62 -4.70
CA PHE A 107 10.70 -11.80 -5.97
C PHE A 107 11.87 -10.85 -6.10
N THR A 108 12.95 -11.39 -6.63
CA THR A 108 14.18 -10.67 -6.91
C THR A 108 14.65 -11.03 -8.30
N GLU A 109 14.98 -10.01 -9.09
CA GLU A 109 15.64 -10.19 -10.38
C GLU A 109 16.85 -9.28 -10.54
N LYS A 110 17.83 -9.75 -11.29
CA LYS A 110 19.04 -8.99 -11.59
C LYS A 110 19.05 -8.55 -13.04
N GLY A 111 19.46 -7.30 -13.25
CA GLY A 111 19.68 -6.70 -14.56
C GLY A 111 21.11 -6.18 -14.68
N SER A 112 21.70 -6.25 -15.88
CA SER A 112 23.07 -5.79 -16.10
C SER A 112 23.27 -5.20 -17.48
N SER A 113 23.87 -4.02 -17.59
CA SER A 113 24.20 -3.41 -18.87
C SER A 113 25.71 -3.39 -19.13
N THR A 114 26.08 -3.50 -20.40
CA THR A 114 27.45 -3.28 -20.89
C THR A 114 27.72 -1.81 -21.22
N ILE A 115 26.69 -0.96 -21.25
CA ILE A 115 26.82 0.49 -21.42
C ILE A 115 27.49 1.04 -20.16
N LYS A 116 28.56 1.83 -20.35
CA LYS A 116 29.38 2.33 -19.23
C LYS A 116 28.80 3.60 -18.61
N GLU A 117 28.16 4.43 -19.43
CA GLU A 117 27.49 5.65 -19.02
C GLU A 117 26.34 5.30 -18.05
N PHE A 118 26.33 5.94 -16.87
CA PHE A 118 25.44 5.56 -15.77
C PHE A 118 23.97 5.61 -16.14
N GLU A 119 23.49 6.73 -16.68
CA GLU A 119 22.07 6.90 -16.99
C GLU A 119 21.55 5.88 -18.01
N PRO A 120 22.09 5.79 -19.25
CA PRO A 120 21.62 4.78 -20.20
C PRO A 120 21.94 3.35 -19.75
N GLY A 121 23.02 3.14 -18.98
CA GLY A 121 23.40 1.83 -18.46
C GLY A 121 22.45 1.30 -17.38
N PHE A 122 22.02 2.14 -16.43
CA PHE A 122 21.02 1.74 -15.43
C PHE A 122 19.63 1.58 -16.03
N GLN A 123 19.26 2.44 -16.99
CA GLN A 123 18.00 2.29 -17.73
C GLN A 123 17.96 0.96 -18.52
N ASP A 124 19.05 0.59 -19.18
CA ASP A 124 19.15 -0.69 -19.89
C ASP A 124 19.17 -1.89 -18.92
N ALA A 125 19.94 -1.81 -17.84
CA ALA A 125 19.96 -2.85 -16.81
C ALA A 125 18.56 -3.09 -16.23
N LEU A 126 17.81 -2.02 -15.95
CA LEU A 126 16.44 -2.11 -15.45
C LEU A 126 15.50 -2.77 -16.47
N LYS A 127 15.58 -2.41 -17.76
CA LYS A 127 14.79 -3.06 -18.82
C LYS A 127 15.04 -4.56 -18.90
N GLN A 128 16.30 -4.99 -18.78
CA GLN A 128 16.66 -6.41 -18.77
C GLN A 128 16.10 -7.15 -17.55
N GLY A 129 16.13 -6.53 -16.36
CA GLY A 129 15.50 -7.09 -15.16
C GLY A 129 13.98 -7.20 -15.31
N LEU A 130 13.34 -6.13 -15.79
CA LEU A 130 11.89 -6.09 -16.01
C LEU A 130 11.42 -7.07 -17.07
N ALA A 131 12.21 -7.37 -18.10
CA ALA A 131 11.86 -8.35 -19.12
C ALA A 131 11.45 -9.70 -18.51
N LYS A 132 12.10 -10.11 -17.42
CA LYS A 132 11.89 -11.37 -16.70
C LYS A 132 10.72 -11.35 -15.72
N VAL A 133 10.16 -10.18 -15.41
CA VAL A 133 8.97 -10.07 -14.55
C VAL A 133 7.77 -10.69 -15.28
N PRO A 134 7.03 -11.63 -14.66
CA PRO A 134 5.88 -12.26 -15.30
C PRO A 134 4.76 -11.23 -15.53
N ILE A 135 3.86 -11.53 -16.48
CA ILE A 135 2.66 -10.73 -16.71
C ILE A 135 1.70 -10.92 -15.54
N SER A 136 1.00 -9.85 -15.12
CA SER A 136 -0.01 -9.93 -14.07
C SER A 136 -1.14 -10.88 -14.49
N ASN A 137 -1.44 -11.84 -13.63
CA ASN A 137 -2.55 -12.77 -13.76
C ASN A 137 -3.14 -13.08 -12.37
N PRO A 138 -3.78 -12.10 -11.73
CA PRO A 138 -4.32 -12.28 -10.39
C PRO A 138 -5.42 -13.34 -10.41
N SER A 139 -5.13 -14.49 -9.79
CA SER A 139 -6.13 -15.54 -9.60
C SER A 139 -7.15 -15.08 -8.56
N ALA A 140 -8.45 -15.32 -8.81
CA ALA A 140 -9.55 -15.08 -7.86
C ALA A 140 -9.38 -15.79 -6.49
N THR A 141 -8.35 -16.62 -6.34
CA THR A 141 -8.03 -17.34 -5.09
C THR A 141 -7.59 -16.41 -3.94
N ILE A 142 -7.07 -15.20 -4.23
CA ILE A 142 -6.67 -14.23 -3.18
C ILE A 142 -7.89 -13.62 -2.47
N GLU A 143 -9.11 -13.70 -3.06
CA GLU A 143 -10.33 -13.20 -2.41
C GLU A 143 -10.74 -14.06 -1.19
N LYS A 144 -10.33 -15.33 -1.14
CA LYS A 144 -10.85 -16.29 -0.14
C LYS A 144 -10.02 -16.45 1.14
N ILE A 145 -8.81 -15.89 1.21
CA ILE A 145 -7.93 -16.10 2.38
C ILE A 145 -8.30 -15.18 3.56
N ALA A 146 -9.15 -14.16 3.35
CA ALA A 146 -9.59 -13.25 4.40
C ALA A 146 -10.99 -13.54 4.98
N GLU A 147 -11.74 -14.52 4.44
CA GLU A 147 -13.16 -14.71 4.78
C GLU A 147 -13.47 -15.97 5.62
N SER A 148 -12.46 -16.72 6.06
CA SER A 148 -12.68 -17.87 6.96
C SER A 148 -12.04 -17.68 8.33
N LYS A 149 -12.64 -16.83 9.16
CA LYS A 149 -12.69 -17.09 10.60
C LYS A 149 -14.12 -16.83 11.09
N PRO A 150 -14.77 -17.81 11.76
CA PRO A 150 -16.14 -17.67 12.23
C PRO A 150 -16.25 -16.59 13.31
N VAL A 151 -17.29 -15.78 13.19
CA VAL A 151 -17.80 -14.90 14.25
C VAL A 151 -18.49 -15.80 15.28
N GLU A 152 -17.96 -15.87 16.49
CA GLU A 152 -18.72 -16.28 17.67
C GLU A 152 -18.84 -15.08 18.63
N GLU A 153 -20.07 -14.89 19.11
CA GLU A 153 -20.52 -13.78 19.95
C GLU A 153 -19.92 -13.82 21.38
N ILE A 154 -19.34 -12.67 21.74
CA ILE A 154 -19.44 -11.92 23.01
C ILE A 154 -19.71 -12.71 24.32
N LYS A 155 -18.71 -12.70 25.21
CA LYS A 155 -18.93 -12.42 26.65
C LYS A 155 -17.92 -11.38 27.16
N LYS A 156 -18.45 -10.32 27.77
CA LYS A 156 -17.73 -9.32 28.57
C LYS A 156 -17.12 -9.96 29.82
N VAL A 157 -15.86 -9.64 30.13
CA VAL A 157 -15.36 -9.41 31.50
C VAL A 157 -14.27 -8.33 31.41
N ASP A 158 -14.32 -7.42 32.38
CA ASP A 158 -13.55 -6.19 32.54
C ASP A 158 -12.03 -6.34 32.70
N ASP A 159 -11.36 -5.23 32.36
CA ASP A 159 -10.08 -4.70 32.85
C ASP A 159 -8.78 -5.51 32.66
N VAL A 160 -8.00 -5.16 31.61
CA VAL A 160 -6.57 -4.80 31.74
C VAL A 160 -6.21 -3.78 30.66
N LYS A 161 -5.54 -2.71 31.11
CA LYS A 161 -5.09 -1.53 30.38
C LYS A 161 -3.77 -1.78 29.61
N VAL A 162 -3.68 -1.09 28.46
CA VAL A 162 -2.48 -0.69 27.68
C VAL A 162 -1.89 -1.70 26.67
N ALA A 163 -2.37 -1.60 25.43
CA ALA A 163 -1.55 -1.28 24.24
C ALA A 163 -2.49 -1.05 23.03
N GLN A 164 -2.99 0.19 22.87
CA GLN A 164 -3.85 0.57 21.75
C GLN A 164 -3.02 0.75 20.47
N SER A 165 -3.11 -0.23 19.58
CA SER A 165 -3.13 0.04 18.14
C SER A 165 -4.53 0.59 17.81
N PRO A 166 -4.71 1.70 17.07
CA PRO A 166 -6.03 2.27 16.89
C PRO A 166 -6.86 1.38 15.96
N ALA A 167 -7.85 0.72 16.54
CA ALA A 167 -8.93 0.08 15.81
C ALA A 167 -9.62 1.12 14.91
N ALA A 168 -10.04 0.68 13.71
CA ALA A 168 -10.75 1.51 12.73
C ALA A 168 -11.98 2.20 13.36
N GLN A 169 -11.86 3.49 13.63
CA GLN A 169 -12.90 4.29 14.29
C GLN A 169 -13.89 4.80 13.24
N LYS A 170 -15.19 4.56 13.44
CA LYS A 170 -16.24 5.00 12.51
C LYS A 170 -16.80 6.35 12.95
N TYR A 171 -17.09 7.18 11.97
CA TYR A 171 -17.67 8.51 12.15
C TYR A 171 -18.93 8.65 11.30
N LYS A 172 -19.90 9.43 11.78
CA LYS A 172 -21.14 9.70 11.06
C LYS A 172 -21.48 11.19 11.05
N ASN A 173 -22.08 11.62 9.94
CA ASN A 173 -22.72 12.92 9.80
C ASN A 173 -23.99 12.70 8.95
N GLY A 174 -25.17 12.70 9.59
CA GLY A 174 -26.43 12.33 8.92
C GLY A 174 -26.41 10.90 8.38
N SER A 175 -26.68 10.74 7.08
CA SER A 175 -26.61 9.45 6.38
C SER A 175 -25.20 9.03 5.97
N LEU A 176 -24.22 9.95 6.05
CA LEU A 176 -22.84 9.69 5.65
C LEU A 176 -22.10 8.96 6.77
N SER A 177 -21.57 7.77 6.47
CA SER A 177 -20.75 6.98 7.39
C SER A 177 -19.33 6.85 6.85
N LEU A 178 -18.37 7.37 7.61
CA LEU A 178 -16.97 7.40 7.25
C LEU A 178 -16.16 6.50 8.19
N GLN A 179 -15.14 5.84 7.66
CA GLN A 179 -14.17 5.08 8.46
C GLN A 179 -12.86 5.84 8.50
N ARG A 180 -12.28 5.98 9.70
CA ARG A 180 -10.95 6.51 9.88
C ARG A 180 -9.91 5.40 9.68
N ILE A 181 -8.98 5.65 8.78
CA ILE A 181 -7.83 4.79 8.52
C ILE A 181 -6.56 5.59 8.82
N GLN A 182 -5.76 5.11 9.77
CA GLN A 182 -4.45 5.69 10.05
C GLN A 182 -3.48 5.30 8.92
N ILE A 183 -2.81 6.29 8.33
CA ILE A 183 -1.83 6.07 7.25
C ILE A 183 -0.42 5.92 7.82
N ASP A 184 -0.05 6.80 8.74
CA ASP A 184 1.21 6.83 9.50
C ASP A 184 1.02 7.66 10.78
N ASN A 185 2.07 7.92 11.57
CA ASN A 185 1.96 8.64 12.85
C ASN A 185 1.42 10.08 12.74
N SER A 186 1.50 10.70 11.56
CA SER A 186 1.14 12.10 11.30
C SER A 186 -0.03 12.25 10.32
N GLN A 187 -0.50 11.17 9.70
CA GLN A 187 -1.52 11.22 8.66
C GLN A 187 -2.61 10.16 8.84
N PHE A 188 -3.87 10.56 8.62
CA PHE A 188 -5.00 9.64 8.53
C PHE A 188 -5.98 10.10 7.44
N ILE A 189 -6.88 9.21 7.03
CA ILE A 189 -7.94 9.50 6.05
C ILE A 189 -9.31 9.12 6.59
N LEU A 190 -10.35 9.78 6.08
CA LEU A 190 -11.73 9.37 6.21
C LEU A 190 -12.21 8.80 4.87
N VAL A 191 -12.73 7.57 4.87
CA VAL A 191 -13.23 6.89 3.67
C VAL A 191 -14.72 6.55 3.80
N ASP A 192 -15.46 6.73 2.71
CA ASP A 192 -16.81 6.16 2.56
C ASP A 192 -16.67 4.76 1.95
N GLY A 193 -17.34 3.77 2.53
CA GLY A 193 -17.31 2.38 2.04
C GLY A 193 -17.87 2.23 0.61
N ASN A 194 -18.63 3.21 0.11
CA ASN A 194 -19.20 3.20 -1.23
C ASN A 194 -18.38 4.00 -2.27
N SER A 195 -17.27 4.62 -1.87
CA SER A 195 -16.45 5.49 -2.74
C SER A 195 -15.04 4.93 -2.94
N SER A 196 -14.50 5.09 -4.16
CA SER A 196 -13.09 4.79 -4.46
C SER A 196 -12.12 5.93 -4.13
N VAL A 197 -12.63 7.10 -3.75
CA VAL A 197 -11.84 8.29 -3.38
C VAL A 197 -12.07 8.58 -1.89
N PRO A 198 -11.01 8.81 -1.08
CA PRO A 198 -11.17 9.20 0.31
C PRO A 198 -11.94 10.51 0.42
N PHE A 199 -12.87 10.58 1.35
CA PHE A 199 -13.68 11.77 1.61
C PHE A 199 -12.79 12.97 1.99
N ALA A 200 -11.84 12.74 2.90
CA ALA A 200 -10.89 13.74 3.35
C ALA A 200 -9.58 13.11 3.85
N THR A 201 -8.48 13.81 3.65
CA THR A 201 -7.14 13.45 4.11
C THR A 201 -6.65 14.44 5.16
N PHE A 202 -6.19 13.96 6.30
CA PHE A 202 -5.77 14.77 7.45
C PHE A 202 -4.28 14.60 7.70
N ARG A 203 -3.53 15.70 7.71
CA ARG A 203 -2.12 15.76 8.10
C ARG A 203 -1.96 16.58 9.37
N ALA A 204 -1.27 16.03 10.36
CA ALA A 204 -1.00 16.69 11.63
C ALA A 204 -0.28 18.03 11.42
N THR A 205 -0.65 19.03 12.20
CA THR A 205 0.08 20.30 12.29
C THR A 205 0.92 20.33 13.57
N THR A 206 1.66 21.42 13.77
CA THR A 206 2.38 21.66 15.03
C THR A 206 1.42 21.90 16.21
N LYS A 207 0.18 22.30 15.95
CA LYS A 207 -0.86 22.44 16.97
C LYS A 207 -1.55 21.10 17.15
N GLN A 208 -1.55 20.60 18.39
CA GLN A 208 -2.22 19.36 18.75
C GLN A 208 -3.71 19.42 18.36
N ASP A 209 -4.22 18.29 17.87
CA ASP A 209 -5.61 18.12 17.46
C ASP A 209 -6.09 19.02 16.31
N VAL A 210 -5.17 19.68 15.60
CA VAL A 210 -5.44 20.48 14.40
C VAL A 210 -4.68 19.89 13.20
N PHE A 211 -5.39 19.77 12.08
CA PHE A 211 -4.94 19.10 10.89
C PHE A 211 -5.09 19.98 9.66
N ARG A 212 -4.13 19.88 8.74
CA ARG A 212 -4.32 20.31 7.35
C ARG A 212 -5.14 19.23 6.65
N VAL A 213 -6.26 19.64 6.06
CA VAL A 213 -7.21 18.73 5.42
C VAL A 213 -7.22 18.95 3.92
N LYS A 214 -7.21 17.87 3.15
CA LYS A 214 -7.49 17.88 1.70
C LYS A 214 -8.74 17.06 1.42
N LEU A 215 -9.77 17.71 0.89
CA LEU A 215 -11.06 17.09 0.56
C LEU A 215 -10.95 16.25 -0.72
N ALA A 216 -11.93 15.36 -0.95
CA ALA A 216 -12.07 14.58 -2.19
C ALA A 216 -12.10 15.47 -3.45
N SER A 217 -12.61 16.70 -3.33
CA SER A 217 -12.62 17.71 -4.41
C SER A 217 -11.24 18.27 -4.75
N GLY A 218 -10.21 17.96 -3.95
CA GLY A 218 -8.85 18.51 -4.08
C GLY A 218 -8.63 19.81 -3.31
N VAL A 219 -9.68 20.43 -2.77
CA VAL A 219 -9.59 21.68 -2.00
C VAL A 219 -8.91 21.44 -0.66
N SER A 220 -8.04 22.37 -0.27
CA SER A 220 -7.34 22.35 1.02
C SER A 220 -8.07 23.22 2.05
N THR A 221 -8.19 22.70 3.26
CA THR A 221 -8.91 23.32 4.38
C THR A 221 -8.31 22.88 5.72
N ILE A 222 -8.94 23.23 6.84
CA ILE A 222 -8.55 22.83 8.19
C ILE A 222 -9.58 21.86 8.77
N GLY A 223 -9.11 20.92 9.57
CA GLY A 223 -9.94 20.11 10.43
C GLY A 223 -9.33 19.97 11.80
N TYR A 224 -10.14 19.66 12.80
CA TYR A 224 -9.70 19.54 14.18
C TYR A 224 -10.57 18.57 14.96
N TYR A 225 -10.06 18.07 16.09
CA TYR A 225 -10.90 17.37 17.05
C TYR A 225 -11.61 18.36 17.97
N GLU A 226 -12.89 18.13 18.20
CA GLU A 226 -13.68 18.86 19.18
C GLU A 226 -14.59 17.85 19.91
N ASN A 227 -14.38 17.68 21.22
CA ASN A 227 -15.14 16.74 22.05
C ASN A 227 -15.16 15.29 21.51
N GLY A 228 -14.04 14.84 20.91
CA GLY A 228 -13.93 13.50 20.30
C GLY A 228 -14.51 13.38 18.89
N ASN A 229 -15.18 14.42 18.38
CA ASN A 229 -15.68 14.48 17.01
C ASN A 229 -14.63 15.05 16.08
N ILE A 230 -14.67 14.65 14.81
CA ILE A 230 -13.88 15.29 13.76
C ILE A 230 -14.69 16.44 13.19
N VAL A 231 -14.10 17.63 13.19
CA VAL A 231 -14.65 18.81 12.54
C VAL A 231 -13.84 19.11 11.30
N ILE A 232 -14.51 19.45 10.20
CA ILE A 232 -13.88 19.93 8.96
C ILE A 232 -14.53 21.25 8.55
N GLU A 233 -13.71 22.23 8.20
CA GLU A 233 -14.18 23.44 7.54
C GLU A 233 -14.40 23.16 6.06
N ILE A 234 -15.63 23.24 5.59
CA ILE A 234 -15.98 23.03 4.19
C ILE A 234 -16.16 24.40 3.53
N PRO A 235 -15.41 24.71 2.46
CA PRO A 235 -15.54 25.98 1.76
C PRO A 235 -16.91 26.12 1.09
N LYS A 236 -17.46 27.32 1.16
CA LYS A 236 -18.68 27.78 0.48
C LYS A 236 -18.29 28.75 -0.64
N ASN A 237 -19.31 29.27 -1.32
CA ASN A 237 -19.12 30.39 -2.25
C ASN A 237 -18.59 31.63 -1.48
N ASN A 238 -17.78 32.46 -2.14
CA ASN A 238 -17.27 33.75 -1.63
C ASN A 238 -16.39 33.68 -0.36
N ASP A 239 -15.44 32.74 -0.29
CA ASP A 239 -14.47 32.61 0.81
C ASP A 239 -15.06 32.36 2.21
N GLU A 240 -16.34 32.00 2.30
CA GLU A 240 -16.96 31.54 3.54
C GLU A 240 -16.69 30.04 3.80
N PHE A 241 -16.70 29.63 5.07
CA PHE A 241 -16.55 28.23 5.47
C PHE A 241 -17.74 27.79 6.34
N SER A 242 -18.24 26.57 6.14
CA SER A 242 -19.14 25.89 7.07
C SER A 242 -18.42 24.84 7.90
N LYS A 243 -18.89 24.67 9.12
CA LYS A 243 -18.45 23.61 10.02
C LYS A 243 -19.26 22.33 9.75
N GLU A 244 -18.60 21.26 9.34
CA GLU A 244 -19.18 19.92 9.29
C GLU A 244 -18.64 19.08 10.45
N VAL A 245 -19.53 18.43 11.20
CA VAL A 245 -19.20 17.67 12.40
C VAL A 245 -19.46 16.19 12.17
N PHE A 246 -18.43 15.38 12.34
CA PHE A 246 -18.47 13.95 12.22
C PHE A 246 -18.32 13.32 13.60
N SER A 247 -19.40 12.76 14.10
CA SER A 247 -19.45 12.17 15.44
C SER A 247 -19.03 10.72 15.42
N VAL A 248 -18.34 10.26 16.46
CA VAL A 248 -17.99 8.85 16.60
C VAL A 248 -19.27 8.02 16.66
N ASN A 249 -19.32 6.95 15.86
CA ASN A 249 -20.42 5.99 15.84
C ASN A 249 -20.01 4.64 16.41
#